data_AF-A0A3D0T6D1-F1
#
_entry.id   AF-A0A3D0T6D1-F1
#
_cell.length_a   1.000
_cell.length_b   1.000
_cell.length_c   1.000
_cell.angle_alpha   90.00
_cell.angle_beta   90.00
_cell.angle_gamma   90.00
#
_symmetry.space_group_name_H-M   'P 1'
#
loop_
_entity.id
_entity.type
_entity.pdbx_description
1 polymer ?
#
loop_
_entity_poly.entity_id
_entity_poly.type
_entity_poly.pdbx_seq_one_letter_code
_entity_poly.pdbx_strand_id
1 'polypeptide(L)'
;MIKNIFPGATSLLVLFSFIFFVQSAEAKVLPQARGSTQKSTAISVYPKLRVDRRALIINFSNLQNVLAMSYSLTYKTSTQDEGAIGSLPLGGPSTATSELLFGTCSKNVCKYHTGIKDAKLEVSYTSKSGKKYLKRYRIKV
;
A
#
# COMPACT_ATOMS: atom_id res chain seq x y z
N MET A 1 -0.19 -9.14 82.64
CA MET A 1 1.05 -9.83 83.07
C MET A 1 0.88 -11.30 82.72
N ILE A 2 1.92 -11.95 82.15
CA ILE A 2 2.09 -13.43 81.95
C ILE A 2 1.41 -13.99 80.66
N LYS A 3 2.18 -14.14 79.56
CA LYS A 3 2.87 -15.34 79.00
C LYS A 3 1.89 -16.36 78.36
N ASN A 4 1.81 -16.44 77.03
CA ASN A 4 2.66 -17.21 76.08
C ASN A 4 2.23 -18.68 75.84
N ILE A 5 1.95 -18.95 74.56
CA ILE A 5 2.26 -20.17 73.76
C ILE A 5 1.53 -21.48 74.11
N PHE A 6 0.89 -22.10 73.12
CA PHE A 6 1.21 -23.46 72.65
C PHE A 6 0.74 -23.65 71.18
N PRO A 7 1.44 -24.48 70.37
CA PRO A 7 1.50 -24.38 68.91
C PRO A 7 0.83 -25.57 68.19
N GLY A 8 0.74 -25.45 66.86
CA GLY A 8 0.74 -26.60 65.96
C GLY A 8 -0.63 -26.98 65.41
N ALA A 9 -0.87 -26.61 64.15
CA ALA A 9 -1.62 -27.40 63.16
C ALA A 9 -1.92 -26.56 61.91
N THR A 10 -0.94 -26.36 61.04
CA THR A 10 -1.18 -25.98 59.64
C THR A 10 -0.07 -26.59 58.79
N SER A 11 -0.04 -27.93 58.68
CA SER A 11 -0.78 -28.63 57.62
C SER A 11 -0.41 -28.08 56.24
N LEU A 12 0.81 -28.42 55.80
CA LEU A 12 1.08 -29.18 54.57
C LEU A 12 0.04 -29.06 53.43
N LEU A 13 -0.30 -27.84 52.98
CA LEU A 13 -1.32 -27.64 51.94
C LEU A 13 -1.02 -26.48 50.99
N VAL A 14 0.26 -26.24 50.66
CA VAL A 14 0.65 -25.17 49.71
C VAL A 14 1.49 -25.67 48.53
N LEU A 15 1.79 -26.98 48.45
CA LEU A 15 2.71 -27.53 47.43
C LEU A 15 2.04 -28.17 46.20
N PHE A 16 0.71 -28.14 46.07
CA PHE A 16 -0.01 -28.90 45.02
C PHE A 16 -0.74 -28.08 43.95
N SER A 17 -0.48 -26.77 43.83
CA SER A 17 -1.26 -25.90 42.93
C SER A 17 -0.53 -25.35 41.70
N PHE A 18 0.68 -25.83 41.37
CA PHE A 18 1.50 -25.25 40.28
C PHE A 18 1.78 -26.16 39.07
N ILE A 19 0.99 -27.21 38.84
CA ILE A 19 1.28 -28.15 37.75
C ILE A 19 0.06 -28.47 36.89
N PHE A 20 -0.68 -27.51 36.36
CA PHE A 20 -1.51 -27.78 35.19
C PHE A 20 -1.65 -26.53 34.30
N PHE A 21 -1.60 -26.78 32.99
CA PHE A 21 -1.77 -25.85 31.86
C PHE A 21 -0.52 -25.16 31.29
N VAL A 22 0.40 -25.99 30.78
CA VAL A 22 1.10 -25.65 29.53
C VAL A 22 0.35 -26.34 28.40
N GLN A 23 -0.59 -25.63 27.76
CA GLN A 23 -1.15 -26.08 26.48
C GLN A 23 -0.18 -25.72 25.37
N SER A 24 0.44 -26.73 24.76
CA SER A 24 1.17 -26.58 23.51
C SER A 24 0.16 -26.37 22.37
N ALA A 25 0.22 -25.22 21.70
CA ALA A 25 -0.62 -24.96 20.54
C ALA A 25 0.00 -25.62 19.30
N GLU A 26 -0.68 -26.61 18.72
CA GLU A 26 -0.32 -27.13 17.40
C GLU A 26 -0.64 -26.09 16.33
N ALA A 27 0.40 -25.55 15.70
CA ALA A 27 0.26 -24.70 14.53
C ALA A 27 -0.19 -25.55 13.33
N LYS A 28 -1.48 -25.47 12.99
CA LYS A 28 -2.04 -26.09 11.79
C LYS A 28 -1.43 -25.43 10.55
N VAL A 29 -0.53 -26.14 9.87
CA VAL A 29 0.13 -25.64 8.66
C VAL A 29 -0.94 -25.43 7.58
N LEU A 30 -1.18 -24.16 7.23
CA LEU A 30 -2.10 -23.81 6.15
C LEU A 30 -1.52 -24.32 4.81
N PRO A 31 -2.36 -24.91 3.93
CA PRO A 31 -1.89 -25.36 2.63
C PRO A 31 -1.32 -24.17 1.86
N GLN A 32 -0.04 -24.26 1.53
CA GLN A 32 0.65 -23.26 0.73
C GLN A 32 0.00 -23.27 -0.66
N ALA A 33 -0.64 -22.15 -1.03
CA ALA A 33 -1.30 -22.02 -2.32
C ALA A 33 -0.26 -22.26 -3.43
N ARG A 34 -0.38 -23.40 -4.12
CA ARG A 34 0.42 -23.69 -5.32
C ARG A 34 0.10 -22.60 -6.33
N GLY A 35 1.10 -21.77 -6.63
CA GLY A 35 0.97 -20.70 -7.60
C GLY A 35 0.60 -21.27 -8.96
N SER A 36 -0.69 -21.20 -9.30
CA SER A 36 -1.10 -21.32 -10.69
C SER A 36 -0.42 -20.18 -11.43
N THR A 37 0.27 -20.47 -12.53
CA THR A 37 0.79 -19.44 -13.46
C THR A 37 -0.40 -18.75 -14.11
N GLN A 38 -1.03 -17.85 -13.35
CA GLN A 38 -2.14 -17.07 -13.79
C GLN A 38 -1.56 -16.04 -14.76
N LYS A 39 -1.81 -16.23 -16.05
CA LYS A 39 -1.50 -15.27 -17.11
C LYS A 39 -2.01 -13.91 -16.64
N SER A 40 -1.10 -13.04 -16.20
CA SER A 40 -1.49 -11.83 -15.49
C SER A 40 -2.15 -10.90 -16.50
N THR A 41 -3.47 -10.71 -16.37
CA THR A 41 -4.21 -9.64 -17.04
C THR A 41 -3.86 -8.26 -16.46
N ALA A 42 -2.67 -8.14 -15.86
CA ALA A 42 -2.20 -6.95 -15.22
C ALA A 42 -1.70 -5.97 -16.28
N ILE A 43 -2.15 -4.71 -16.20
CA ILE A 43 -1.62 -3.63 -17.03
C ILE A 43 -0.14 -3.44 -16.74
N SER A 44 0.63 -2.95 -17.71
CA SER A 44 1.99 -2.46 -17.43
C SER A 44 1.94 -0.95 -17.23
N VAL A 45 2.67 -0.46 -16.23
CA VAL A 45 2.74 0.97 -15.90
C VAL A 45 4.21 1.34 -15.78
N TYR A 46 4.63 2.31 -16.58
CA TYR A 46 6.01 2.79 -16.64
C TYR A 46 6.04 4.30 -16.36
N PRO A 47 6.16 4.69 -15.07
CA PRO A 47 6.37 6.08 -14.71
C PRO A 47 7.80 6.51 -15.05
N LYS A 48 7.94 7.67 -15.68
CA LYS A 48 9.21 8.29 -16.05
C LYS A 48 9.17 9.78 -15.72
N LEU A 49 10.18 10.26 -15.01
CA LEU A 49 10.34 11.69 -14.78
C LEU A 49 10.67 12.38 -16.11
N ARG A 50 10.00 13.49 -16.41
CA ARG A 50 10.29 14.30 -17.58
C ARG A 50 11.70 14.86 -17.49
N VAL A 51 12.32 15.17 -18.63
CA VAL A 51 13.72 15.62 -18.72
C VAL A 51 13.98 16.86 -17.86
N ASP A 52 13.02 17.79 -17.81
CA ASP A 52 13.08 19.02 -17.00
C ASP A 52 12.72 18.81 -15.51
N ARG A 53 12.36 17.58 -15.12
CA ARG A 53 11.91 17.17 -13.78
C ARG A 53 10.66 17.89 -13.26
N ARG A 54 9.90 18.56 -14.13
CA ARG A 54 8.68 19.32 -13.75
C ARG A 54 7.39 18.52 -13.93
N ALA A 55 7.49 17.31 -14.49
CA ALA A 55 6.35 16.43 -14.70
C ALA A 55 6.73 14.96 -14.57
N LEU A 56 5.74 14.14 -14.25
CA LEU A 56 5.79 12.69 -14.34
C LEU A 56 4.99 12.24 -15.56
N ILE A 57 5.67 11.57 -16.49
CA ILE A 57 5.07 10.93 -17.65
C ILE A 57 4.77 9.48 -17.28
N ILE A 58 3.54 9.04 -17.47
CA ILE A 58 3.09 7.68 -17.15
C ILE A 58 2.67 7.00 -18.44
N ASN A 59 3.39 5.95 -18.81
CA ASN A 59 3.04 5.12 -19.95
C ASN A 59 2.32 3.86 -19.48
N PHE A 60 1.15 3.63 -20.04
CA PHE A 60 0.30 2.47 -19.76
C PHE A 60 0.26 1.55 -20.97
N SER A 61 0.29 0.24 -20.74
CA SER A 61 0.06 -0.77 -21.77
C SER A 61 -0.80 -1.92 -21.27
N ASN A 62 -1.28 -2.74 -22.20
CA ASN A 62 -2.22 -3.85 -21.95
C ASN A 62 -3.59 -3.39 -21.41
N LEU A 63 -4.10 -2.25 -21.89
CA LEU A 63 -5.37 -1.65 -21.44
C LEU A 63 -6.63 -2.38 -21.94
N GLN A 64 -6.49 -3.35 -22.84
CA GLN A 64 -7.59 -4.08 -23.51
C GLN A 64 -8.62 -4.70 -22.54
N ASN A 65 -8.16 -5.08 -21.34
CA ASN A 65 -8.93 -5.80 -20.33
C ASN A 65 -9.29 -4.92 -19.12
N VAL A 66 -9.21 -3.60 -19.25
CA VAL A 66 -9.52 -2.64 -18.19
C VAL A 66 -10.87 -1.99 -18.45
N LEU A 67 -11.70 -1.84 -17.41
CA LEU A 67 -12.98 -1.13 -17.43
C LEU A 67 -12.86 0.31 -16.97
N ALA A 68 -12.13 0.53 -15.89
CA ALA A 68 -11.91 1.85 -15.29
C ALA A 68 -10.48 1.94 -14.77
N MET A 69 -9.84 3.09 -14.91
CA MET A 69 -8.53 3.36 -14.34
C MET A 69 -8.42 4.81 -13.87
N SER A 70 -7.87 4.97 -12.68
CA SER A 70 -7.50 6.26 -12.10
C SER A 70 -6.08 6.20 -11.56
N TYR A 71 -5.45 7.36 -11.47
CA TYR A 71 -4.12 7.51 -10.95
C TYR A 71 -3.99 8.78 -10.13
N SER A 72 -3.15 8.74 -9.12
CA SER A 72 -2.88 9.84 -8.21
C SER A 72 -1.39 9.95 -7.98
N LEU A 73 -0.84 11.13 -8.24
CA LEU A 73 0.50 11.54 -7.84
C LEU A 73 0.36 12.37 -6.58
N THR A 74 1.10 12.01 -5.54
CA THR A 74 1.24 12.78 -4.30
C THR A 74 2.71 13.07 -4.06
N TYR A 75 3.03 14.25 -3.55
CA TYR A 75 4.40 14.66 -3.28
C TYR A 75 4.43 15.77 -2.26
N LYS A 76 5.59 15.97 -1.63
CA LYS A 76 5.83 17.10 -0.73
C LYS A 76 6.53 18.21 -1.46
N THR A 77 6.23 19.44 -1.08
CA THR A 77 6.98 20.65 -1.46
C THR A 77 7.74 21.19 -0.25
N SER A 78 8.39 22.34 -0.40
CA SER A 78 8.99 23.05 0.73
C SER A 78 7.98 23.52 1.77
N THR A 79 6.71 23.71 1.40
CA THR A 79 5.70 24.34 2.27
C THR A 79 4.54 23.42 2.64
N GLN A 80 4.16 22.50 1.74
CA GLN A 80 2.97 21.65 1.92
C GLN A 80 2.99 20.39 1.06
N ASP A 81 2.07 19.47 1.36
CA ASP A 81 1.80 18.30 0.53
C ASP A 81 0.89 18.69 -0.65
N GLU A 82 1.19 18.14 -1.81
CA GLU A 82 0.57 18.46 -3.09
C GLU A 82 0.28 17.20 -3.89
N GLY A 83 -0.57 17.31 -4.91
CA GLY A 83 -0.88 16.17 -5.75
C GLY A 83 -1.60 16.50 -7.05
N ALA A 84 -1.65 15.51 -7.92
CA ALA A 84 -2.38 15.57 -9.18
C ALA A 84 -3.06 14.22 -9.43
N ILE A 85 -4.34 14.27 -9.78
CA ILE A 85 -5.17 13.08 -10.01
C ILE A 85 -5.64 13.10 -11.46
N GLY A 86 -5.74 11.92 -12.07
CA GLY A 86 -6.37 11.77 -13.36
C GLY A 86 -7.03 10.42 -13.52
N SER A 87 -7.78 10.31 -14.62
CA SER A 87 -8.39 9.07 -15.08
C SER A 87 -8.15 8.94 -16.57
N LEU A 88 -8.18 7.70 -17.06
CA LEU A 88 -8.09 7.44 -18.49
C LEU A 88 -9.45 6.96 -19.00
N PRO A 89 -10.02 7.59 -20.05
CA PRO A 89 -11.17 7.02 -20.73
C PRO A 89 -10.74 5.72 -21.40
N LEU A 90 -11.44 4.62 -21.09
CA LEU A 90 -11.15 3.29 -21.62
C LEU A 90 -12.19 2.94 -22.69
N GLY A 91 -11.73 2.23 -23.74
CA GLY A 91 -12.50 2.00 -24.97
C GLY A 91 -11.74 2.33 -26.26
N GLY A 92 -10.51 2.86 -26.13
CA GLY A 92 -9.62 3.16 -27.25
C GLY A 92 -8.38 2.25 -27.30
N PRO A 93 -7.18 2.80 -27.58
CA PRO A 93 -5.97 2.02 -27.82
C PRO A 93 -5.51 1.21 -26.60
N SER A 94 -4.76 0.14 -26.87
CA SER A 94 -4.18 -0.75 -25.84
C SER A 94 -3.11 -0.09 -24.96
N THR A 95 -2.71 1.12 -25.33
CA THR A 95 -1.68 1.94 -24.69
C THR A 95 -2.19 3.36 -24.52
N ALA A 96 -1.78 4.02 -23.44
CA ALA A 96 -2.05 5.43 -23.21
C ALA A 96 -0.88 6.10 -22.50
N THR A 97 -0.75 7.41 -22.66
CA THR A 97 0.25 8.21 -21.96
C THR A 97 -0.45 9.37 -21.26
N SER A 98 -0.11 9.58 -19.99
CA SER A 98 -0.59 10.70 -19.21
C SER A 98 0.58 11.49 -18.65
N GLU A 99 0.45 12.81 -18.58
CA GLU A 99 1.41 13.70 -17.92
C GLU A 99 0.77 14.28 -16.65
N LEU A 100 1.51 14.21 -15.54
CA LEU A 100 1.15 14.84 -14.27
C LEU A 100 2.21 15.87 -13.90
N LEU A 101 1.81 17.13 -13.78
CA LEU A 101 2.73 18.21 -13.45
C LEU A 101 3.00 18.28 -11.95
N PHE A 102 4.24 18.59 -11.58
CA PHE A 102 4.60 19.03 -10.24
C PHE A 102 4.32 20.54 -10.12
N GLY A 103 3.03 20.90 -10.18
CA GLY A 103 2.60 22.29 -10.16
C GLY A 103 1.13 22.43 -10.45
N THR A 104 0.70 23.69 -10.56
CA THR A 104 -0.66 24.07 -10.91
C THR A 104 -0.65 24.88 -12.19
N CYS A 105 -1.68 24.69 -13.03
CA CYS A 105 -1.87 25.48 -14.24
C CYS A 105 -3.19 26.23 -14.15
N SER A 106 -3.18 27.51 -14.50
CA SER A 106 -4.37 28.32 -14.67
C SER A 106 -4.34 28.93 -16.06
N LYS A 107 -5.39 28.64 -16.85
CA LYS A 107 -5.44 28.98 -18.27
C LYS A 107 -4.22 28.39 -19.01
N ASN A 108 -3.31 29.24 -19.44
CA ASN A 108 -2.12 28.87 -20.23
C ASN A 108 -0.80 29.03 -19.46
N VAL A 109 -0.86 29.31 -18.15
CA VAL A 109 0.34 29.54 -17.33
C VAL A 109 0.42 28.48 -16.25
N CYS A 110 1.52 27.74 -16.23
CA CYS A 110 1.82 26.73 -15.22
C CYS A 110 2.87 27.26 -14.25
N LYS A 111 2.55 27.20 -12.95
CA LYS A 111 3.49 27.46 -11.86
C LYS A 111 3.98 26.13 -11.31
N TYR A 112 5.26 25.87 -11.47
CA TYR A 112 5.89 24.66 -10.97
C TYR A 112 6.26 24.80 -9.50
N HIS A 113 6.03 23.73 -8.75
CA HIS A 113 6.43 23.61 -7.36
C HIS A 113 7.92 23.27 -7.27
N THR A 114 8.56 23.67 -6.17
CA THR A 114 10.00 23.45 -5.92
C THR A 114 10.20 22.64 -4.64
N GLY A 115 11.41 22.08 -4.46
CA GLY A 115 11.73 21.28 -3.29
C GLY A 115 10.95 19.96 -3.21
N ILE A 116 10.68 19.34 -4.37
CA ILE A 116 9.85 18.13 -4.46
C ILE A 116 10.51 16.96 -3.72
N LYS A 117 9.77 16.33 -2.81
CA LYS A 117 10.21 15.16 -2.02
C LYS A 117 9.09 14.12 -1.89
N ASP A 118 9.46 12.90 -1.52
CA ASP A 118 8.54 11.79 -1.21
C ASP A 118 7.47 11.54 -2.28
N ALA A 119 7.79 11.75 -3.55
CA ALA A 119 6.83 11.61 -4.64
C ALA A 119 6.38 10.15 -4.81
N LYS A 120 5.06 9.93 -4.82
CA LYS A 120 4.41 8.62 -4.90
C LYS A 120 3.33 8.65 -5.97
N LEU A 121 3.38 7.69 -6.88
CA LEU A 121 2.32 7.44 -7.84
C LEU A 121 1.52 6.21 -7.41
N GLU A 122 0.21 6.35 -7.33
CA GLU A 122 -0.74 5.26 -7.18
C GLU A 122 -1.58 5.13 -8.45
N VAL A 123 -1.74 3.90 -8.94
CA VAL A 123 -2.58 3.57 -10.10
C VAL A 123 -3.57 2.51 -9.67
N SER A 124 -4.86 2.86 -9.71
CA SER A 124 -5.98 1.98 -9.40
C SER A 124 -6.72 1.63 -10.68
N TYR A 125 -7.01 0.35 -10.90
CA TYR A 125 -7.78 -0.08 -12.05
C TYR A 125 -8.69 -1.26 -11.76
N THR A 126 -9.83 -1.28 -12.46
CA THR A 126 -10.79 -2.38 -12.44
C THR A 126 -10.70 -3.11 -13.76
N SER A 127 -10.43 -4.42 -13.72
CA SER A 127 -10.43 -5.26 -14.92
C SER A 127 -11.86 -5.58 -15.39
N LYS A 128 -12.01 -6.03 -16.65
CA LYS A 128 -13.28 -6.53 -17.21
C LYS A 128 -13.90 -7.70 -16.44
N SER A 129 -13.09 -8.41 -15.64
CA SER A 129 -13.58 -9.44 -14.71
C SER A 129 -14.13 -8.88 -13.38
N GLY A 130 -14.15 -7.56 -13.19
CA GLY A 130 -14.57 -6.90 -11.96
C GLY A 130 -13.50 -6.81 -10.86
N LYS A 131 -12.36 -7.51 -11.02
CA LYS A 131 -11.25 -7.44 -10.05
C LYS A 131 -10.61 -6.06 -10.04
N LYS A 132 -10.40 -5.51 -8.84
CA LYS A 132 -9.71 -4.23 -8.59
C LYS A 132 -8.25 -4.48 -8.26
N TYR A 133 -7.38 -3.61 -8.76
CA TYR A 133 -5.94 -3.68 -8.56
C TYR A 133 -5.40 -2.30 -8.20
N LEU A 134 -4.35 -2.28 -7.39
CA LEU A 134 -3.65 -1.08 -6.99
C LEU A 134 -2.15 -1.28 -7.17
N LYS A 135 -1.51 -0.38 -7.93
CA LYS A 135 -0.06 -0.35 -8.11
C LYS A 135 0.50 0.92 -7.51
N ARG A 136 1.58 0.80 -6.74
CA ARG A 136 2.23 1.92 -6.05
C ARG A 136 3.68 2.03 -6.48
N TYR A 137 4.13 3.25 -6.74
CA TYR A 137 5.47 3.56 -7.21
C TYR A 137 6.04 4.71 -6.38
N ARG A 138 7.30 4.55 -5.95
CA ARG A 138 8.09 5.66 -5.39
C ARG A 138 8.88 6.30 -6.51
N ILE A 139 8.70 7.60 -6.70
CA ILE A 139 9.37 8.36 -7.75
C ILE A 139 10.59 9.02 -7.13
N LYS A 140 11.77 8.75 -7.72
CA LYS A 140 12.99 9.47 -7.37
C LYS A 140 13.01 10.76 -8.19
N VAL A 141 12.86 11.89 -7.51
CA VAL A 141 12.82 13.24 -8.12
C VAL A 141 14.19 13.89 -8.09
#